data_AF-A0AAZ3QB65-F1
#
_entry.id   AF-A0AAZ3QB65-F1
#
_cell.length_a   1.000
_cell.length_b   1.000
_cell.length_c   1.000
_cell.angle_alpha   90.00
_cell.angle_beta   90.00
_cell.angle_gamma   90.00
#
_symmetry.space_group_name_H-M   'P 1'
#
loop_
_entity.id
_entity.type
_entity.pdbx_description
1 polymer ?
#
loop_
_entity_poly.entity_id
_entity_poly.type
_entity_poly.pdbx_seq_one_letter_code
_entity_poly.pdbx_strand_id
1 'polypeptide(L)'
;MTVRAQRRMLNEVKKNPKLSAKDFQKSLEHANISVDESTIRKTLNKNGVHGRTPRKKPLLSKKKKNAARLKFAREHLDVPQR
;
A
#
# COMPACT_ATOMS: atom_id res chain seq x y z
N MET A 1 -21.31 7.42 -1.21
CA MET A 1 -20.65 6.26 -1.87
C MET A 1 -21.37 4.99 -1.44
N THR A 2 -21.70 4.08 -2.36
CA THR A 2 -22.38 2.83 -2.02
C THR A 2 -21.42 1.85 -1.32
N VAL A 3 -21.95 0.93 -0.51
CA VAL A 3 -21.14 -0.08 0.20
C VAL A 3 -20.35 -0.96 -0.80
N ARG A 4 -20.96 -1.29 -1.95
CA ARG A 4 -20.33 -2.08 -3.00
C ARG A 4 -19.17 -1.33 -3.66
N ALA A 5 -19.35 -0.04 -3.96
CA ALA A 5 -18.30 0.81 -4.51
C ALA A 5 -17.12 0.95 -3.54
N GLN A 6 -17.40 1.19 -2.26
CA GLN A 6 -16.37 1.27 -1.22
C GLN A 6 -15.56 -0.02 -1.14
N ARG A 7 -16.22 -1.18 -1.11
CA ARG A 7 -15.53 -2.49 -1.04
C ARG A 7 -14.66 -2.75 -2.27
N ARG A 8 -15.17 -2.42 -3.47
CA ARG A 8 -14.41 -2.56 -4.72
C ARG A 8 -13.15 -1.69 -4.69
N MET A 9 -13.30 -0.42 -4.32
CA MET A 9 -12.18 0.52 -4.20
C MET A 9 -11.12 0.01 -3.20
N LEU A 10 -11.53 -0.46 -2.01
CA LEU A 10 -10.60 -1.00 -1.03
C LEU A 10 -9.85 -2.25 -1.52
N ASN A 11 -10.53 -3.12 -2.26
CA ASN A 11 -9.90 -4.28 -2.90
C ASN A 11 -8.92 -3.88 -4.01
N GLU A 12 -9.23 -2.85 -4.79
CA GLU A 12 -8.34 -2.30 -5.82
C GLU A 12 -7.08 -1.70 -5.19
N VAL A 13 -7.21 -0.94 -4.09
CA VAL A 13 -6.03 -0.45 -3.32
C VAL A 13 -5.18 -1.62 -2.82
N LYS A 14 -5.80 -2.67 -2.29
CA LYS A 14 -5.07 -3.83 -1.76
C LYS A 14 -4.26 -4.54 -2.85
N LYS A 15 -4.77 -4.57 -4.09
CA LYS A 15 -4.05 -5.11 -5.26
C LYS A 15 -2.93 -4.18 -5.73
N ASN A 16 -3.21 -2.87 -5.79
CA ASN A 16 -2.24 -1.87 -6.22
C ASN A 16 -2.30 -0.64 -5.30
N PRO A 17 -1.37 -0.51 -4.33
CA PRO A 17 -1.38 0.59 -3.37
C PRO A 17 -0.91 1.93 -3.97
N LYS A 18 -0.53 1.97 -5.26
CA LYS A 18 -0.07 3.20 -5.95
C LYS A 18 -1.19 3.96 -6.65
N LEU A 19 -2.42 3.43 -6.64
CA LEU A 19 -3.56 4.06 -7.30
C LEU A 19 -3.90 5.41 -6.63
N SER A 20 -4.20 6.40 -7.47
CA SER A 20 -4.61 7.73 -7.03
C SER A 20 -6.13 7.84 -6.88
N ALA A 21 -6.59 8.90 -6.21
CA ALA A 21 -8.03 9.19 -6.11
C ALA A 21 -8.68 9.36 -7.50
N LYS A 22 -7.97 9.93 -8.48
CA LYS A 22 -8.42 10.08 -9.86
C LYS A 22 -8.59 8.74 -10.57
N ASP A 23 -7.71 7.78 -10.31
CA ASP A 23 -7.82 6.44 -10.89
C ASP A 23 -9.06 5.72 -10.35
N PHE A 24 -9.35 5.88 -9.05
CA PHE A 24 -10.58 5.37 -8.45
C PHE A 24 -11.82 6.06 -9.00
N GLN A 25 -11.77 7.37 -9.22
CA GLN A 25 -12.87 8.12 -9.80
C GLN A 25 -13.24 7.56 -11.18
N LYS A 26 -12.25 7.35 -12.06
CA LYS A 26 -12.46 6.70 -13.36
C LYS A 26 -13.04 5.28 -13.22
N SER A 27 -12.49 4.47 -12.32
CA SER A 27 -12.99 3.10 -12.05
C SER A 27 -14.47 3.08 -11.60
N LEU A 28 -14.88 4.08 -10.82
CA LEU A 28 -16.25 4.26 -10.34
C LEU A 28 -17.18 4.84 -11.41
N GLU A 29 -16.70 5.76 -12.25
CA GLU A 29 -17.43 6.28 -13.40
C GLU A 29 -17.78 5.16 -14.39
N HIS A 30 -16.86 4.22 -14.65
CA HIS A 30 -17.15 3.01 -15.42
C HIS A 30 -18.25 2.13 -14.81
N ALA A 31 -18.53 2.28 -13.51
CA ALA A 31 -19.63 1.61 -12.83
C ALA A 31 -20.89 2.50 -12.71
N ASN A 32 -20.93 3.63 -13.43
CA ASN A 32 -21.97 4.66 -13.37
C ASN A 32 -22.14 5.31 -11.98
N ILE A 33 -21.05 5.41 -11.21
CA ILE A 33 -21.05 6.03 -9.88
C ILE A 33 -20.19 7.28 -9.92
N SER A 34 -20.83 8.45 -9.94
CA SER A 34 -20.13 9.73 -9.83
C SER A 34 -19.81 10.05 -8.37
N VAL A 35 -18.53 10.25 -8.07
CA VAL A 35 -18.04 10.57 -6.72
C VAL A 35 -16.90 11.58 -6.84
N ASP A 36 -16.92 12.61 -6.00
CA ASP A 36 -15.82 13.58 -5.91
C ASP A 36 -14.55 12.96 -5.31
N GLU A 37 -13.37 13.41 -5.77
CA GLU A 37 -12.07 12.94 -5.29
C GLU A 37 -11.92 13.08 -3.76
N SER A 38 -12.44 14.16 -3.16
CA SER A 38 -12.34 14.38 -1.72
C SER A 38 -13.13 13.32 -0.94
N THR A 39 -14.25 12.84 -1.48
CA THR A 39 -15.05 11.78 -0.88
C THR A 39 -14.32 10.44 -0.93
N ILE A 40 -13.64 10.15 -2.04
CA ILE A 40 -12.78 8.97 -2.18
C ILE A 40 -11.68 9.00 -1.11
N ARG A 41 -10.94 10.12 -1.00
CA ARG A 41 -9.86 10.29 -0.02
C ARG A 41 -10.35 10.16 1.42
N LYS A 42 -11.45 10.82 1.78
CA LYS A 42 -12.06 10.72 3.13
C LYS A 42 -12.44 9.29 3.45
N THR A 43 -13.02 8.56 2.49
CA THR A 43 -13.41 7.18 2.72
C THR A 43 -12.21 6.27 2.89
N LEU A 44 -11.17 6.42 2.07
CA LEU A 44 -9.91 5.66 2.24
C LEU A 44 -9.30 5.89 3.63
N ASN A 45 -9.20 7.15 4.07
CA ASN A 45 -8.68 7.49 5.39
C ASN A 45 -9.51 6.88 6.53
N LYS A 46 -10.85 6.89 6.43
CA LYS A 46 -11.74 6.27 7.42
C LYS A 46 -11.53 4.76 7.53
N ASN A 47 -11.07 4.11 6.46
CA ASN A 47 -10.75 2.68 6.42
C ASN A 47 -9.26 2.38 6.70
N GLY A 48 -8.49 3.36 7.22
CA GLY A 48 -7.07 3.18 7.56
C GLY A 48 -6.12 3.13 6.35
N VAL A 49 -6.63 3.45 5.16
CA VAL A 49 -5.82 3.54 3.94
C VAL A 49 -5.32 4.97 3.80
N HIS A 50 -4.04 5.16 4.14
CA HIS A 50 -3.39 6.47 4.09
C HIS A 50 -2.44 6.58 2.91
N GLY A 51 -2.32 7.79 2.37
CA GLY A 51 -1.26 8.12 1.43
C GLY A 51 0.13 7.88 2.05
N ARG A 52 1.01 7.24 1.29
CA ARG A 52 2.40 6.97 1.70
C ARG A 52 3.35 7.27 0.55
N THR A 53 4.52 7.80 0.90
CA THR A 53 5.60 8.06 -0.05
C THR A 53 6.52 6.84 -0.13
N PRO A 54 6.85 6.34 -1.33
CA PRO A 54 7.80 5.23 -1.47
C PRO A 54 9.17 5.62 -0.88
N ARG A 55 9.74 4.75 -0.05
CA ARG A 55 11.05 4.97 0.57
C ARG A 55 12.15 4.47 -0.37
N LYS A 56 13.18 5.29 -0.60
CA LYS A 56 14.40 4.85 -1.28
C LYS A 56 15.11 3.81 -0.40
N LYS A 57 15.22 2.57 -0.89
CA LYS A 57 15.94 1.48 -0.24
C LYS A 57 16.92 0.87 -1.24
N PRO A 58 18.11 0.40 -0.80
CA PRO A 58 19.04 -0.28 -1.68
C PRO A 58 18.38 -1.54 -2.25
N LEU A 59 18.56 -1.79 -3.55
CA LEU A 59 18.07 -3.01 -4.18
C LEU A 59 18.83 -4.21 -3.61
N LEU A 60 18.12 -5.10 -2.91
CA LEU A 60 18.71 -6.31 -2.36
C LEU A 60 18.59 -7.43 -3.39
N SER A 61 19.72 -7.91 -3.91
CA SER A 61 19.73 -9.11 -4.76
C SER A 61 19.33 -10.34 -3.94
N LYS A 62 18.45 -11.18 -4.50
CA LYS A 62 17.88 -12.35 -3.81
C LYS A 62 18.95 -13.27 -3.19
N LYS A 63 20.00 -13.58 -3.95
CA LYS A 63 21.00 -14.61 -3.58
C LYS A 63 22.01 -14.15 -2.54
N LYS A 64 22.71 -13.03 -2.75
CA LYS A 64 23.88 -12.70 -1.92
C LYS A 64 23.56 -11.77 -0.75
N LYS A 65 22.73 -10.73 -0.96
CA LYS A 65 22.49 -9.71 0.08
C LYS A 65 21.42 -10.11 1.09
N ASN A 66 20.32 -10.76 0.69
CA ASN A 66 19.26 -11.11 1.66
C ASN A 66 19.65 -12.27 2.57
N ALA A 67 20.19 -13.36 2.01
CA ALA A 67 20.57 -14.54 2.78
C ALA A 67 21.69 -14.24 3.78
N ALA A 68 22.74 -13.53 3.35
CA ALA A 68 23.85 -13.15 4.23
C ALA A 68 23.40 -12.21 5.36
N ARG A 69 22.55 -11.21 5.05
CA ARG A 69 22.02 -10.28 6.06
C ARG A 69 21.08 -10.98 7.04
N LEU A 70 20.24 -11.91 6.56
CA LEU A 70 19.36 -12.70 7.42
C LEU A 70 20.15 -13.65 8.33
N LYS A 71 21.18 -14.32 7.80
CA LYS A 71 22.09 -15.17 8.58
C LYS A 71 22.78 -14.36 9.68
N PHE A 72 23.40 -13.24 9.30
CA PHE A 72 24.04 -12.33 10.25
C PHE A 72 23.08 -11.86 11.34
N ALA A 73 21.88 -11.41 10.97
CA ALA A 73 20.89 -10.94 11.94
C ALA A 73 20.46 -12.02 12.94
N ARG A 74 20.31 -13.28 12.49
CA ARG A 74 19.99 -14.42 13.38
C ARG A 74 21.13 -14.75 14.32
N GLU A 75 22.37 -14.75 13.83
CA GLU A 75 23.57 -15.05 14.63
C GLU A 75 23.86 -13.99 15.70
N HIS A 76 23.40 -12.76 15.51
CA HIS A 76 23.74 -11.61 16.36
C HIS A 76 22.53 -10.98 17.06
N LEU A 77 21.40 -11.69 17.14
CA LEU A 77 20.15 -11.18 17.75
C LEU A 77 20.24 -11.07 19.29
N ASP A 78 20.92 -12.03 19.92
CA ASP A 78 21.04 -12.16 21.39
C ASP A 78 22.45 -11.81 21.90
N VAL A 79 23.32 -11.28 21.05
CA VAL A 79 24.68 -10.90 21.45
C VAL A 79 24.59 -9.60 22.24
N PRO A 80 25.03 -9.57 23.52
CA PRO A 80 25.06 -8.34 24.29
C PRO A 80 25.90 -7.30 23.55
N GLN A 81 25.34 -6.11 23.33
CA GLN A 81 26.14 -5.00 22.81
C GLN A 81 27.17 -4.64 23.88
N ARG A 82 28.45 -4.70 23.49
CA ARG A 82 29.56 -4.23 24.31
C ARG A 82 29.57 -2.71 24.38
#